data_AF-A0A7J8FQ17-F1
#
_entry.id   AF-A0A7J8FQ17-F1
#
_cell.length_a   1.000
_cell.length_b   1.000
_cell.length_c   1.000
_cell.angle_alpha   90.00
_cell.angle_beta   90.00
_cell.angle_gamma   90.00
#
_symmetry.space_group_name_H-M   'P 1'
#
loop_
_entity.id
_entity.type
_entity.pdbx_description
1 polymer ?
#
loop_
_entity_poly.entity_id
_entity_poly.type
_entity_poly.pdbx_seq_one_letter_code
_entity_poly.pdbx_strand_id
1 'polypeptide(L)'
;MENVDKRDRPFTPIQKNSSSGDISAKILLREMYNLVFRMKNEMRSIKYKPVDYQQLHALTEAKKLAAASTELKIRKAAQTSKISKEQMLVRQHRQVWWQEHQRLAEVRCKMESEIKSFLNEENIGDECLSELIQFEQELSEQWCLYVKNVINPVQQLRADLKYRQHDITQCSRSPTELNSVKVLEEVDFVKKQLRDIFERLSLEQQKLENYLSGWNTSVLGHYSEERSNLLSVLPMELETLACPYPDLKSSIFNEFYNFTEKYQKKLQDFDLQLEDIYRNFLLSEEDHWIYQAVLGQYPGDLCGRRTLCLDMLQRYFPHKSRHALVEHEKYCDQYHFAREQRRILISNWNKNRRDFIQKAVLTLAEACAAHETESALAKDRKQQQELCADLKAKVRCFAEGIPVFAWVFI
;
A
#
# COMPACT_ATOMS: atom_id res chain seq x y z
N MET A 1 -19.60 19.08 26.09
CA MET A 1 -19.73 19.45 27.52
C MET A 1 -18.81 20.65 27.73
N GLU A 2 -19.39 21.78 28.15
CA GLU A 2 -18.76 23.08 28.52
C GLU A 2 -18.05 23.91 27.42
N ASN A 3 -18.69 25.01 26.99
CA ASN A 3 -18.43 26.43 27.33
C ASN A 3 -17.23 27.01 26.54
N VAL A 4 -17.34 28.06 25.74
CA VAL A 4 -17.82 29.42 26.04
C VAL A 4 -18.17 30.12 24.73
N ASP A 5 -19.37 30.67 24.60
CA ASP A 5 -19.51 31.97 23.92
C ASP A 5 -20.72 32.72 24.50
N LYS A 6 -20.48 33.91 25.04
CA LYS A 6 -21.49 34.71 25.75
C LYS A 6 -21.49 36.14 25.23
N ARG A 7 -22.63 36.43 24.58
CA ARG A 7 -23.47 37.63 24.70
C ARG A 7 -23.07 38.85 23.88
N ASP A 8 -23.65 38.91 22.68
CA ASP A 8 -24.34 40.11 22.18
C ASP A 8 -25.81 40.10 22.64
N ARG A 9 -26.29 41.18 23.26
CA ARG A 9 -27.72 41.57 23.21
C ARG A 9 -27.87 43.10 23.25
N PRO A 10 -28.89 43.65 22.54
CA PRO A 10 -29.02 45.08 22.28
C PRO A 10 -29.89 45.82 23.30
N PHE A 11 -29.69 47.14 23.36
CA PHE A 11 -30.42 48.11 24.19
C PHE A 11 -31.90 48.26 23.80
N THR A 12 -32.79 48.35 24.80
CA THR A 12 -34.17 48.83 24.67
C THR A 12 -34.33 50.19 25.38
N PRO A 13 -35.08 51.16 24.82
CA PRO A 13 -35.32 52.45 25.47
C PRO A 13 -36.65 52.45 26.25
N ILE A 14 -36.66 53.06 27.43
CA ILE A 14 -37.86 53.28 28.25
C ILE A 14 -38.25 54.77 28.19
N GLN A 15 -39.52 55.02 27.83
CA GLN A 15 -40.18 56.32 27.78
C GLN A 15 -40.36 56.96 29.17
N LYS A 16 -40.19 58.30 29.25
CA LYS A 16 -40.39 59.11 30.45
C LYS A 16 -41.81 59.69 30.50
N ASN A 17 -42.47 59.56 31.65
CA ASN A 17 -43.69 60.30 32.00
C ASN A 17 -43.37 61.64 32.68
N SER A 18 -44.14 62.65 32.32
CA SER A 18 -43.99 64.08 32.59
C SER A 18 -44.90 64.57 33.70
N SER A 19 -44.34 64.89 34.88
CA SER A 19 -44.91 65.86 35.84
C SER A 19 -43.94 66.34 36.94
N SER A 20 -42.65 65.99 36.88
CA SER A 20 -41.59 66.42 37.83
C SER A 20 -40.77 67.63 37.33
N GLY A 21 -41.21 68.27 36.25
CA GLY A 21 -40.42 69.29 35.54
C GLY A 21 -40.22 70.61 36.28
N ASP A 22 -41.19 71.05 37.07
CA ASP A 22 -41.20 72.43 37.59
C ASP A 22 -40.54 72.58 38.98
N ILE A 23 -40.49 71.51 39.77
CA ILE A 23 -39.73 71.49 41.04
C ILE A 23 -38.24 71.18 40.75
N SER A 24 -37.95 70.34 39.75
CA SER A 24 -36.58 70.09 39.28
C SER A 24 -35.93 71.33 38.67
N ALA A 25 -36.69 72.17 37.94
CA ALA A 25 -36.17 73.40 37.36
C ALA A 25 -35.71 74.42 38.43
N LYS A 26 -36.43 74.52 39.55
CA LYS A 26 -36.05 75.42 40.66
C LYS A 26 -34.84 74.91 41.45
N ILE A 27 -34.70 73.59 41.61
CA ILE A 27 -33.50 72.98 42.22
C ILE A 27 -32.29 73.16 41.30
N LEU A 28 -32.43 72.90 40.00
CA LEU A 28 -31.38 73.10 39.00
C LEU A 28 -30.97 74.58 38.87
N LEU A 29 -31.91 75.51 38.94
CA LEU A 29 -31.60 76.95 38.97
C LEU A 29 -30.80 77.34 40.22
N ARG A 30 -31.11 76.75 41.38
CA ARG A 30 -30.35 76.99 42.61
C ARG A 30 -28.96 76.34 42.59
N GLU A 31 -28.82 75.17 41.99
CA GLU A 31 -27.53 74.51 41.76
C GLU A 31 -26.67 75.25 40.74
N MET A 32 -27.27 75.73 39.65
CA MET A 32 -26.61 76.61 38.68
C MET A 32 -26.19 77.93 39.32
N TYR A 33 -27.05 78.56 40.12
CA TYR A 33 -26.68 79.80 40.83
C TYR A 33 -25.53 79.55 41.82
N ASN A 34 -25.56 78.43 42.54
CA ASN A 34 -24.46 78.03 43.44
C ASN A 34 -23.17 77.70 42.68
N LEU A 35 -23.25 77.10 41.49
CA LEU A 35 -22.09 76.78 40.64
C LEU A 35 -21.49 78.06 40.03
N VAL A 36 -22.33 78.96 39.53
CA VAL A 36 -21.94 80.28 39.00
C VAL A 36 -21.37 81.16 40.11
N PHE A 37 -21.95 81.12 41.32
CA PHE A 37 -21.42 81.82 42.49
C PHE A 37 -20.04 81.27 42.92
N ARG A 38 -19.83 79.94 42.85
CA ARG A 38 -18.52 79.32 43.11
C ARG A 38 -17.48 79.65 42.04
N MET A 39 -17.88 79.73 40.77
CA MET A 39 -16.99 80.12 39.67
C MET A 39 -16.63 81.61 39.70
N LYS A 40 -17.55 82.50 40.09
CA LYS A 40 -17.29 83.95 40.24
C LYS A 40 -16.40 84.30 41.43
N ASN A 41 -16.41 83.49 42.49
CA ASN A 41 -15.65 83.74 43.72
C ASN A 41 -14.30 83.00 43.80
N GLU A 42 -13.74 82.53 42.67
CA GLU A 42 -12.45 81.81 42.60
C GLU A 42 -12.26 80.68 43.64
N MET A 43 -13.34 80.06 44.12
CA MET A 43 -13.22 78.89 45.01
C MET A 43 -12.95 77.65 44.16
N ARG A 44 -11.69 77.46 43.76
CA ARG A 44 -11.21 76.24 43.09
C ARG A 44 -11.50 75.03 43.99
N SER A 45 -12.22 74.07 43.43
CA SER A 45 -12.37 72.74 44.03
C SER A 45 -10.99 72.07 44.17
N ILE A 46 -10.48 71.95 45.40
CA ILE A 46 -9.17 71.34 45.73
C ILE A 46 -9.20 69.80 45.56
N LYS A 47 -10.35 69.21 45.16
CA LYS A 47 -10.52 67.75 45.13
C LYS A 47 -9.81 67.03 43.97
N TYR A 48 -9.33 67.72 42.95
CA TYR A 48 -8.70 67.09 41.80
C TYR A 48 -7.27 67.62 41.62
N LYS A 49 -6.28 66.75 41.84
CA LYS A 49 -4.89 67.03 41.48
C LYS A 49 -4.76 67.13 39.95
N PRO A 50 -3.93 68.04 39.41
CA PRO A 50 -3.66 68.09 37.98
C PRO A 50 -3.10 66.74 37.52
N VAL A 51 -3.68 66.16 36.47
CA VAL A 51 -3.15 64.93 35.85
C VAL A 51 -1.93 65.32 35.01
N ASP A 52 -0.78 64.74 35.34
CA ASP A 52 0.44 64.91 34.55
C ASP A 52 0.39 64.00 33.31
N TYR A 53 -0.04 64.58 32.19
CA TYR A 53 -0.13 63.89 30.91
C TYR A 53 1.24 63.47 30.36
N GLN A 54 2.33 64.15 30.72
CA GLN A 54 3.68 63.75 30.29
C GLN A 54 4.12 62.47 31.01
N GLN A 55 3.86 62.38 32.31
CA GLN A 55 4.11 61.17 33.09
C GLN A 55 3.26 59.98 32.61
N LEU A 56 1.99 60.23 32.28
CA LEU A 56 1.10 59.19 31.73
C LEU A 56 1.56 58.70 30.36
N HIS A 57 2.01 59.61 29.49
CA HIS A 57 2.56 59.25 28.18
C HIS A 57 3.86 58.43 28.33
N ALA A 58 4.77 58.85 29.22
CA ALA A 58 5.99 58.11 29.51
C ALA A 58 5.71 56.70 30.05
N LEU A 59 4.73 56.56 30.96
CA LEU A 59 4.28 55.25 31.46
C LEU A 59 3.66 54.38 30.36
N THR A 60 2.91 54.99 29.45
CA THR A 60 2.28 54.27 28.33
C THR A 60 3.33 53.77 27.34
N GLU A 61 4.29 54.62 26.97
CA GLU A 61 5.41 54.23 26.09
C GLU A 61 6.31 53.18 26.75
N ALA A 62 6.61 53.31 28.04
CA ALA A 62 7.34 52.29 28.79
C ALA A 62 6.60 50.95 28.80
N LYS A 63 5.26 50.95 28.98
CA LYS A 63 4.44 49.73 28.88
C LYS A 63 4.41 49.15 27.47
N LYS A 64 4.33 49.98 26.42
CA LYS A 64 4.41 49.52 25.02
C LYS A 64 5.75 48.85 24.73
N LEU A 65 6.86 49.45 25.16
CA LEU A 65 8.20 48.88 25.02
C LEU A 65 8.33 47.56 25.80
N ALA A 66 7.81 47.49 27.02
CA ALA A 66 7.79 46.26 27.82
C ALA A 66 6.94 45.16 27.17
N ALA A 67 5.79 45.51 26.59
CA ALA A 67 4.93 44.59 25.85
C ALA A 67 5.64 44.07 24.58
N ALA A 68 6.24 44.95 23.79
CA ALA A 68 7.00 44.57 22.59
C ALA A 68 8.21 43.66 22.92
N SER A 69 8.91 43.93 24.02
CA SER A 69 10.00 43.07 24.53
C SER A 69 9.48 41.69 24.94
N THR A 70 8.32 41.63 25.61
CA THR A 70 7.68 40.38 26.00
C THR A 70 7.21 39.58 24.79
N GLU A 71 6.59 40.25 23.81
CA GLU A 71 6.18 39.63 22.55
C GLU A 71 7.38 39.06 21.78
N LEU A 72 8.49 39.80 21.72
CA LEU A 72 9.72 39.32 21.10
C LEU A 72 10.26 38.06 21.79
N LYS A 73 10.22 38.01 23.14
CA LYS A 73 10.61 36.82 23.91
C LYS A 73 9.69 35.63 23.61
N ILE A 74 8.38 35.85 23.53
CA ILE A 74 7.39 34.82 23.18
C ILE A 74 7.67 34.28 21.77
N ARG A 75 7.88 35.16 20.78
CA ARG A 75 8.20 34.75 19.40
C ARG A 75 9.49 33.94 19.33
N LYS A 76 10.54 34.36 20.04
CA LYS A 76 11.81 33.61 20.13
C LYS A 76 11.61 32.23 20.76
N ALA A 77 10.90 32.15 21.88
CA ALA A 77 10.61 30.88 22.55
C ALA A 77 9.79 29.94 21.66
N ALA A 78 8.79 30.46 20.94
CA ALA A 78 7.99 29.70 19.99
C ALA A 78 8.84 29.16 18.82
N GLN A 79 9.76 29.97 18.29
CA GLN A 79 10.67 29.55 17.22
C GLN A 79 11.63 28.46 17.68
N THR A 80 12.25 28.61 18.86
CA THR A 80 13.13 27.58 19.44
C THR A 80 12.37 26.28 19.71
N SER A 81 11.14 26.36 20.21
CA SER A 81 10.26 25.19 20.39
C SER A 81 9.96 24.50 19.06
N LYS A 82 9.64 25.26 18.01
CA LYS A 82 9.41 24.71 16.65
C LYS A 82 10.65 24.00 16.11
N ILE A 83 11.82 24.62 16.21
CA ILE A 83 13.10 24.02 15.76
C ILE A 83 13.41 22.74 16.55
N SER A 84 13.22 22.76 17.88
CA SER A 84 13.45 21.60 18.74
C SER A 84 12.54 20.41 18.36
N LYS A 85 11.25 20.67 18.12
CA LYS A 85 10.30 19.65 17.65
C LYS A 85 10.71 19.06 16.30
N GLU A 86 11.12 19.91 15.37
CA GLU A 86 11.58 19.49 14.04
C GLU A 86 12.85 18.62 14.13
N GLN A 87 13.82 19.02 14.96
CA GLN A 87 15.03 18.24 15.19
C GLN A 87 14.73 16.88 15.81
N MET A 88 13.77 16.80 16.74
CA MET A 88 13.33 15.54 17.33
C MET A 88 12.69 14.63 16.29
N LEU A 89 11.80 15.15 15.43
CA LEU A 89 11.18 14.39 14.34
C LEU A 89 12.22 13.85 13.36
N VAL A 90 13.18 14.69 12.94
CA VAL A 90 14.26 14.25 12.03
C VAL A 90 15.12 13.15 12.66
N ARG A 91 15.39 13.21 13.97
CA ARG A 91 16.11 12.14 14.68
C ARG A 91 15.31 10.83 14.66
N GLN A 92 14.01 10.89 14.89
CA GLN A 92 13.14 9.72 14.83
C GLN A 92 13.14 9.09 13.43
N HIS A 93 12.99 9.91 12.37
CA HIS A 93 13.05 9.42 10.99
C HIS A 93 14.39 8.79 10.64
N ARG A 94 15.50 9.41 11.04
CA ARG A 94 16.86 8.84 10.83
C ARG A 94 17.01 7.49 11.51
N GLN A 95 16.48 7.34 12.72
CA GLN A 95 16.52 6.07 13.44
C GLN A 95 15.73 4.99 12.70
N VAL A 96 14.51 5.31 12.25
CA VAL A 96 13.69 4.38 11.46
C VAL A 96 14.39 3.98 10.18
N TRP A 97 14.92 4.93 9.41
CA TRP A 97 15.64 4.62 8.17
C TRP A 97 16.90 3.80 8.37
N TRP A 98 17.62 4.03 9.47
CA TRP A 98 18.78 3.21 9.80
C TRP A 98 18.39 1.76 10.08
N GLN A 99 17.34 1.55 10.88
CA GLN A 99 16.80 0.22 11.17
C GLN A 99 16.27 -0.46 9.90
N GLU A 100 15.54 0.27 9.07
CA GLU A 100 14.99 -0.28 7.83
C GLU A 100 16.08 -0.60 6.81
N HIS A 101 17.11 0.23 6.69
CA HIS A 101 18.27 -0.08 5.86
C HIS A 101 18.96 -1.38 6.30
N GLN A 102 19.13 -1.57 7.61
CA GLN A 102 19.70 -2.80 8.14
C GLN A 102 18.79 -4.01 7.84
N ARG A 103 17.49 -3.89 8.10
CA ARG A 103 16.51 -4.95 7.82
C ARG A 103 16.49 -5.33 6.34
N LEU A 104 16.49 -4.34 5.44
CA LEU A 104 16.53 -4.55 4.00
C LEU A 104 17.83 -5.21 3.55
N ALA A 105 18.97 -4.83 4.14
CA ALA A 105 20.25 -5.49 3.86
C ALA A 105 20.22 -6.97 4.28
N GLU A 106 19.70 -7.28 5.47
CA GLU A 106 19.57 -8.65 5.97
C GLU A 106 18.64 -9.49 5.08
N VAL A 107 17.46 -8.96 4.73
CA VAL A 107 16.50 -9.64 3.83
C VAL A 107 17.10 -9.86 2.45
N ARG A 108 17.80 -8.85 1.91
CA ARG A 108 18.50 -8.97 0.62
C ARG A 108 19.54 -10.07 0.67
N CYS A 109 20.43 -10.08 1.68
CA CYS A 109 21.46 -11.11 1.81
C CYS A 109 20.85 -12.52 1.92
N LYS A 110 19.74 -12.65 2.67
CA LYS A 110 19.01 -13.92 2.79
C LYS A 110 18.45 -14.37 1.44
N MET A 111 17.74 -13.48 0.73
CA MET A 111 17.15 -13.79 -0.57
C MET A 111 18.21 -14.11 -1.63
N GLU A 112 19.30 -13.35 -1.67
CA GLU A 112 20.43 -13.63 -2.56
C GLU A 112 21.05 -15.01 -2.27
N SER A 113 21.10 -15.42 -1.00
CA SER A 113 21.58 -16.75 -0.62
C SER A 113 20.60 -17.86 -1.02
N GLU A 114 19.29 -17.63 -0.89
CA GLU A 114 18.25 -18.55 -1.33
C GLU A 114 18.25 -18.72 -2.86
N ILE A 115 18.37 -17.63 -3.62
CA ILE A 115 18.50 -17.65 -5.09
C ILE A 115 19.76 -18.42 -5.47
N LYS A 116 20.90 -18.14 -4.84
CA LYS A 116 22.14 -18.89 -5.10
C LYS A 116 22.01 -20.36 -4.75
N SER A 117 21.36 -20.72 -3.65
CA SER A 117 21.07 -22.12 -3.32
C SER A 117 20.25 -22.78 -4.41
N PHE A 118 19.18 -22.12 -4.86
CA PHE A 118 18.29 -22.62 -5.90
C PHE A 118 19.00 -22.83 -7.26
N LEU A 119 19.95 -21.96 -7.60
CA LEU A 119 20.77 -22.06 -8.82
C LEU A 119 21.93 -23.06 -8.69
N ASN A 120 22.41 -23.35 -7.48
CA ASN A 120 23.55 -24.24 -7.22
C ASN A 120 23.15 -25.68 -6.85
N GLU A 121 21.96 -25.88 -6.26
CA GLU A 121 21.38 -27.22 -6.10
C GLU A 121 21.33 -27.86 -7.49
N GLU A 122 21.73 -29.14 -7.57
CA GLU A 122 21.89 -29.94 -8.79
C GLU A 122 20.55 -30.10 -9.59
N ASN A 123 19.93 -29.01 -10.02
CA ASN A 123 18.93 -28.95 -11.09
C ASN A 123 19.66 -29.09 -12.43
N ILE A 124 20.41 -30.19 -12.55
CA ILE A 124 21.06 -30.63 -13.78
C ILE A 124 19.94 -31.02 -14.74
N GLY A 125 19.50 -30.08 -15.57
CA GLY A 125 18.54 -30.35 -16.65
C GLY A 125 17.57 -29.24 -17.01
N ASP A 126 17.49 -28.13 -16.26
CA ASP A 126 16.64 -26.99 -16.64
C ASP A 126 17.42 -26.00 -17.51
N GLU A 127 17.14 -26.01 -18.81
CA GLU A 127 17.74 -25.14 -19.83
C GLU A 127 17.52 -23.65 -19.49
N CYS A 128 16.39 -23.32 -18.87
CA CYS A 128 16.04 -21.95 -18.46
C CYS A 128 16.93 -21.43 -17.32
N LEU A 129 17.24 -22.27 -16.32
CA LEU A 129 18.14 -21.89 -15.23
C LEU A 129 19.58 -21.68 -15.72
N SER A 130 19.99 -22.46 -16.73
CA SER A 130 21.30 -22.33 -17.36
C SER A 130 21.46 -21.00 -18.10
N GLU A 131 20.44 -20.55 -18.83
CA GLU A 131 20.40 -19.22 -19.46
C GLU A 131 20.49 -18.09 -18.43
N LEU A 132 19.80 -18.21 -17.29
CA LEU A 132 19.84 -17.22 -16.21
C LEU A 132 21.23 -17.10 -15.57
N ILE A 133 21.92 -18.21 -15.35
CA ILE A 133 23.30 -18.23 -14.81
C ILE A 133 24.25 -17.59 -15.82
N GLN A 134 24.11 -17.89 -17.11
CA GLN A 134 24.91 -17.28 -18.17
C GLN A 134 24.69 -15.76 -18.22
N PHE A 135 23.45 -15.31 -18.09
CA PHE A 135 23.11 -13.89 -18.05
C PHE A 135 23.68 -13.19 -16.80
N GLU A 136 23.65 -13.84 -15.62
CA GLU A 136 24.29 -13.31 -14.40
C GLU A 136 25.80 -13.11 -14.60
N GLN A 137 26.47 -14.08 -15.22
CA GLN A 137 27.90 -13.99 -15.51
C GLN A 137 28.20 -12.83 -16.48
N GLU A 138 27.44 -12.71 -17.56
CA GLU A 138 27.60 -11.61 -18.51
C GLU A 138 27.39 -10.25 -17.84
N LEU A 139 26.36 -10.09 -17.01
CA LEU A 139 26.14 -8.86 -16.25
C LEU A 139 27.29 -8.54 -15.29
N SER A 140 27.84 -9.56 -14.63
CA SER A 140 28.98 -9.40 -13.73
C SER A 140 30.23 -8.92 -14.47
N GLU A 141 30.50 -9.49 -15.65
CA GLU A 141 31.60 -9.05 -16.52
C GLU A 141 31.40 -7.63 -17.03
N GLN A 142 30.20 -7.30 -17.50
CA GLN A 142 29.83 -5.94 -17.92
C GLN A 142 30.00 -4.94 -16.78
N TRP A 143 29.60 -5.31 -15.56
CA TRP A 143 29.79 -4.48 -14.37
C TRP A 143 31.27 -4.25 -14.06
N CYS A 144 32.09 -5.30 -14.11
CA CYS A 144 33.54 -5.18 -13.93
C CYS A 144 34.17 -4.24 -14.99
N LEU A 145 33.77 -4.36 -16.25
CA LEU A 145 34.21 -3.48 -17.32
C LEU A 145 33.76 -2.03 -17.08
N TYR A 146 32.53 -1.83 -16.64
CA TYR A 146 32.01 -0.50 -16.30
C TYR A 146 32.79 0.15 -15.16
N VAL A 147 33.04 -0.57 -14.06
CA VAL A 147 33.85 -0.09 -12.95
C VAL A 147 35.25 0.29 -13.43
N LYS A 148 35.88 -0.56 -14.24
CA LYS A 148 37.22 -0.34 -14.77
C LYS A 148 37.32 0.87 -15.70
N ASN A 149 36.34 1.04 -16.60
CA ASN A 149 36.41 2.02 -17.68
C ASN A 149 35.77 3.36 -17.32
N VAL A 150 34.85 3.40 -16.35
CA VAL A 150 34.06 4.59 -16.02
C VAL A 150 34.35 5.07 -14.60
N ILE A 151 34.32 4.18 -13.61
CA ILE A 151 34.48 4.57 -12.20
C ILE A 151 35.94 4.83 -11.84
N ASN A 152 36.85 3.93 -12.23
CA ASN A 152 38.28 4.06 -11.89
C ASN A 152 38.91 5.34 -12.45
N PRO A 153 38.68 5.75 -13.72
CA PRO A 153 39.22 7.02 -14.23
C PRO A 153 38.73 8.24 -13.45
N VAL A 154 37.47 8.24 -12.99
CA VAL A 154 36.93 9.33 -12.15
C VAL A 154 37.58 9.35 -10.78
N GLN A 155 37.80 8.18 -10.17
CA GLN A 155 38.50 8.07 -8.90
C GLN A 155 39.96 8.50 -9.02
N GLN A 156 40.64 8.12 -10.10
CA GLN A 156 42.01 8.50 -10.41
C GLN A 156 42.11 10.02 -10.62
N LEU A 157 41.25 10.61 -11.46
CA LEU A 157 41.19 12.06 -11.63
C LEU A 157 40.95 12.78 -10.30
N ARG A 158 40.06 12.25 -9.45
CA ARG A 158 39.81 12.82 -8.12
C ARG A 158 41.04 12.74 -7.22
N ALA A 159 41.80 11.65 -7.26
CA ALA A 159 43.02 11.49 -6.50
C ALA A 159 44.12 12.44 -6.98
N ASP A 160 44.29 12.55 -8.30
CA ASP A 160 45.28 13.43 -8.94
C ASP A 160 44.99 14.90 -8.64
N LEU A 161 43.72 15.32 -8.69
CA LEU A 161 43.30 16.67 -8.33
C LEU A 161 43.58 16.98 -6.85
N LYS A 162 43.31 16.03 -5.93
CA LYS A 162 43.63 16.20 -4.51
C LYS A 162 45.14 16.31 -4.26
N TYR A 163 45.93 15.48 -4.94
CA TYR A 163 47.39 15.53 -4.83
C TYR A 163 47.93 16.88 -5.29
N ARG A 164 47.52 17.36 -6.47
CA ARG A 164 47.92 18.69 -6.99
C ARG A 164 47.47 19.83 -6.09
N GLN A 165 46.30 19.73 -5.46
CA GLN A 165 45.83 20.73 -4.48
C GLN A 165 46.76 20.81 -3.26
N HIS A 166 47.25 19.67 -2.77
CA HIS A 166 48.22 19.64 -1.67
C HIS A 166 49.57 20.23 -2.07
N ASP A 167 50.06 19.94 -3.27
CA ASP A 167 51.34 20.49 -3.77
C ASP A 167 51.29 22.02 -3.97
N ILE A 168 50.18 22.54 -4.50
CA ILE A 168 49.97 23.99 -4.67
C ILE A 168 49.91 24.70 -3.30
N THR A 169 49.42 24.03 -2.26
CA THR A 169 49.36 24.59 -0.90
C THR A 169 50.74 24.64 -0.24
N GLN A 170 51.71 23.82 -0.68
CA GLN A 170 53.04 23.70 -0.07
C GLN A 170 54.15 24.47 -0.83
N CYS A 171 53.97 24.86 -2.09
CA CYS A 171 55.01 25.52 -2.89
C CYS A 171 54.62 26.95 -3.33
N SER A 172 55.38 27.96 -2.89
CA SER A 172 55.14 29.39 -3.13
C SER A 172 55.60 29.92 -4.50
N ARG A 173 55.67 29.08 -5.55
CA ARG A 173 56.27 29.47 -6.85
C ARG A 173 55.34 29.23 -8.04
N SER A 174 55.08 30.29 -8.81
CA SER A 174 54.49 30.26 -10.16
C SER A 174 55.58 29.87 -11.20
N PRO A 175 55.26 29.27 -12.36
CA PRO A 175 54.10 29.51 -13.24
C PRO A 175 53.21 28.27 -13.44
N THR A 176 51.97 28.32 -12.94
CA THR A 176 51.01 27.19 -12.93
C THR A 176 49.91 27.30 -14.01
N GLU A 177 49.91 28.35 -14.84
CA GLU A 177 48.84 28.59 -15.83
C GLU A 177 48.81 27.54 -16.96
N LEU A 178 49.96 27.03 -17.41
CA LEU A 178 50.04 26.05 -18.49
C LEU A 178 49.61 24.63 -18.07
N ASN A 179 49.72 24.30 -16.78
CA ASN A 179 49.22 23.04 -16.23
C ASN A 179 47.74 23.13 -15.84
N SER A 180 47.23 24.29 -15.44
CA SER A 180 45.81 24.45 -15.10
C SER A 180 44.89 24.29 -16.31
N VAL A 181 45.31 24.75 -17.49
CA VAL A 181 44.53 24.59 -18.74
C VAL A 181 44.39 23.11 -19.10
N LYS A 182 45.49 22.34 -19.09
CA LYS A 182 45.47 20.90 -19.38
C LYS A 182 44.63 20.10 -18.36
N VAL A 183 44.68 20.47 -17.08
CA VAL A 183 43.82 19.87 -16.04
C VAL A 183 42.34 20.13 -16.33
N LEU A 184 42.01 21.37 -16.71
CA LEU A 184 40.63 21.73 -17.02
C LEU A 184 40.12 20.95 -18.24
N GLU A 185 40.94 20.83 -19.28
CA GLU A 185 40.65 20.05 -20.48
C GLU A 185 40.42 18.57 -20.15
N GLU A 186 41.24 17.97 -19.29
CA GLU A 186 41.09 16.58 -18.83
C GLU A 186 39.81 16.38 -18.01
N VAL A 187 39.50 17.31 -17.10
CA VAL A 187 38.26 17.30 -16.32
C VAL A 187 37.03 17.43 -17.22
N ASP A 188 37.06 18.34 -18.18
CA ASP A 188 35.94 18.56 -19.11
C ASP A 188 35.77 17.39 -20.07
N PHE A 189 36.87 16.75 -20.49
CA PHE A 189 36.84 15.52 -21.26
C PHE A 189 36.19 14.37 -20.47
N VAL A 190 36.58 14.13 -19.22
CA VAL A 190 35.96 13.10 -18.37
C VAL A 190 34.49 13.42 -18.08
N LYS A 191 34.14 14.68 -17.80
CA LYS A 191 32.73 15.10 -17.64
C LYS A 191 31.92 14.85 -18.90
N LYS A 192 32.48 15.11 -20.08
CA LYS A 192 31.82 14.85 -21.36
C LYS A 192 31.59 13.36 -21.55
N GLN A 193 32.63 12.53 -21.36
CA GLN A 193 32.49 11.08 -21.42
C GLN A 193 31.43 10.56 -20.45
N LEU A 194 31.41 11.04 -19.21
CA LEU A 194 30.40 10.65 -18.23
C LEU A 194 28.99 11.02 -18.69
N ARG A 195 28.78 12.24 -19.22
CA ARG A 195 27.48 12.64 -19.77
C ARG A 195 27.05 11.70 -20.90
N ASP A 196 27.92 11.44 -21.86
CA ASP A 196 27.63 10.57 -23.01
C ASP A 196 27.27 9.14 -22.54
N ILE A 197 27.98 8.63 -21.53
CA ILE A 197 27.71 7.32 -20.91
C ILE A 197 26.37 7.33 -20.15
N PHE A 198 26.09 8.36 -19.34
CA PHE A 198 24.84 8.47 -18.61
C PHE A 198 23.65 8.58 -19.57
N GLU A 199 23.75 9.36 -20.64
CA GLU A 199 22.72 9.45 -21.67
C GLU A 199 22.46 8.08 -22.32
N ARG A 200 23.53 7.33 -22.65
CA ARG A 200 23.40 5.98 -23.19
C ARG A 200 22.71 5.02 -22.19
N LEU A 201 23.14 5.01 -20.93
CA LEU A 201 22.55 4.19 -19.87
C LEU A 201 21.08 4.54 -19.62
N SER A 202 20.73 5.83 -19.69
CA SER A 202 19.36 6.32 -19.56
C SER A 202 18.47 5.76 -20.68
N LEU A 203 18.98 5.74 -21.91
CA LEU A 203 18.29 5.17 -23.07
C LEU A 203 18.16 3.65 -22.98
N GLU A 204 19.20 2.95 -22.51
CA GLU A 204 19.16 1.50 -22.26
C GLU A 204 18.14 1.16 -21.18
N GLN A 205 18.14 1.90 -20.06
CA GLN A 205 17.15 1.77 -19.00
C GLN A 205 15.73 1.96 -19.55
N GLN A 206 15.49 3.03 -20.30
CA GLN A 206 14.17 3.31 -20.86
C GLN A 206 13.70 2.20 -21.83
N LYS A 207 14.62 1.65 -22.64
CA LYS A 207 14.31 0.51 -23.53
C LYS A 207 13.93 -0.73 -22.74
N LEU A 208 14.65 -1.04 -21.67
CA LEU A 208 14.36 -2.18 -20.79
C LEU A 208 13.03 -1.98 -20.06
N GLU A 209 12.78 -0.79 -19.51
CA GLU A 209 11.50 -0.45 -18.87
C GLU A 209 10.32 -0.58 -19.82
N ASN A 210 10.46 -0.13 -21.08
CA ASN A 210 9.44 -0.28 -22.11
C ASN A 210 9.22 -1.74 -22.51
N TYR A 211 10.29 -2.54 -22.58
CA TYR A 211 10.19 -3.97 -22.84
C TYR A 211 9.44 -4.69 -21.71
N LEU A 212 9.81 -4.40 -20.46
CA LEU A 212 9.21 -4.98 -19.26
C LEU A 212 7.76 -4.52 -19.04
N SER A 213 7.42 -3.27 -19.35
CA SER A 213 6.04 -2.78 -19.24
C SER A 213 5.09 -3.49 -20.21
N GLY A 214 5.57 -3.79 -21.43
CA GLY A 214 4.86 -4.63 -22.39
C GLY A 214 4.62 -6.04 -21.83
N TRP A 215 5.62 -6.62 -21.16
CA TRP A 215 5.51 -7.92 -20.49
C TRP A 215 4.58 -7.90 -19.28
N ASN A 216 4.59 -6.85 -18.45
CA ASN A 216 3.65 -6.76 -17.32
C ASN A 216 2.19 -6.75 -17.81
N THR A 217 1.92 -6.09 -18.93
CA THR A 217 0.58 -6.05 -19.54
C THR A 217 0.18 -7.42 -20.09
N SER A 218 1.10 -8.13 -20.75
CA SER A 218 0.83 -9.49 -21.23
C SER A 218 0.69 -10.49 -20.09
N VAL A 219 1.56 -10.45 -19.07
CA VAL A 219 1.52 -11.34 -17.90
C VAL A 219 0.25 -11.13 -17.08
N LEU A 220 -0.18 -9.88 -16.82
CA LEU A 220 -1.45 -9.61 -16.13
C LEU A 220 -2.67 -10.06 -16.97
N GLY A 221 -2.62 -9.87 -18.29
CA GLY A 221 -3.64 -10.36 -19.21
C GLY A 221 -3.75 -11.88 -19.19
N HIS A 222 -2.61 -12.56 -19.33
CA HIS A 222 -2.52 -14.02 -19.26
C HIS A 222 -2.92 -14.56 -17.89
N TYR A 223 -2.54 -13.92 -16.78
CA TYR A 223 -2.95 -14.35 -15.42
C TYR A 223 -4.47 -14.23 -15.20
N SER A 224 -5.14 -13.27 -15.84
CA SER A 224 -6.58 -13.05 -15.75
C SER A 224 -7.36 -14.05 -16.61
N GLU A 225 -6.91 -14.25 -17.85
CA GLU A 225 -7.48 -15.24 -18.78
C GLU A 225 -7.23 -16.68 -18.32
N GLU A 226 -5.99 -17.04 -17.94
CA GLU A 226 -5.69 -18.34 -17.37
C GLU A 226 -6.45 -18.59 -16.08
N ARG A 227 -6.59 -17.63 -15.15
CA ARG A 227 -7.41 -17.86 -13.95
C ARG A 227 -8.89 -18.09 -14.29
N SER A 228 -9.44 -17.33 -15.23
CA SER A 228 -10.84 -17.51 -15.64
C SER A 228 -11.06 -18.88 -16.30
N ASN A 229 -10.08 -19.35 -17.08
CA ASN A 229 -10.10 -20.64 -17.75
C ASN A 229 -9.81 -21.81 -16.79
N LEU A 230 -8.82 -21.69 -15.90
CA LEU A 230 -8.44 -22.70 -14.91
C LEU A 230 -9.55 -23.00 -13.89
N LEU A 231 -10.44 -22.02 -13.65
CA LEU A 231 -11.60 -22.23 -12.79
C LEU A 231 -12.62 -23.17 -13.44
N SER A 232 -12.77 -23.17 -14.77
CA SER A 232 -13.79 -23.96 -15.49
C SER A 232 -13.32 -25.32 -16.00
N VAL A 233 -12.01 -25.58 -16.00
CA VAL A 233 -11.46 -26.87 -16.45
C VAL A 233 -11.95 -27.99 -15.53
N LEU A 234 -12.63 -28.96 -16.14
CA LEU A 234 -13.06 -30.16 -15.46
C LEU A 234 -11.84 -30.92 -14.92
N PRO A 235 -11.83 -31.31 -13.64
CA PRO A 235 -10.75 -32.12 -13.09
C PRO A 235 -10.59 -33.42 -13.88
N MET A 236 -9.37 -33.70 -14.32
CA MET A 236 -9.04 -34.90 -15.11
C MET A 236 -9.46 -36.19 -14.37
N GLU A 237 -9.38 -36.17 -13.04
CA GLU A 237 -9.79 -37.25 -12.15
C GLU A 237 -11.27 -37.62 -12.30
N LEU A 238 -12.12 -36.65 -12.63
CA LEU A 238 -13.56 -36.85 -12.86
C LEU A 238 -13.88 -37.26 -14.30
N GLU A 239 -13.02 -36.89 -15.24
CA GLU A 239 -13.17 -37.23 -16.66
C GLU A 239 -12.81 -38.69 -16.91
N THR A 240 -11.68 -39.16 -16.34
CA THR A 240 -11.13 -40.50 -16.56
C THR A 240 -11.92 -41.63 -15.90
N LEU A 241 -12.77 -41.32 -14.92
CA LEU A 241 -13.56 -42.35 -14.22
C LEU A 241 -14.71 -42.84 -15.11
N ALA A 242 -14.69 -44.14 -15.41
CA ALA A 242 -15.79 -44.85 -16.03
C ALA A 242 -16.93 -44.99 -15.02
N CYS A 243 -18.15 -44.57 -15.39
CA CYS A 243 -19.34 -44.70 -14.56
C CYS A 243 -20.45 -45.41 -15.35
N PRO A 244 -21.03 -46.49 -14.81
CA PRO A 244 -22.12 -47.23 -15.48
C PRO A 244 -23.46 -46.48 -15.48
N TYR A 245 -23.57 -45.39 -14.71
CA TYR A 245 -24.76 -44.54 -14.63
C TYR A 245 -24.48 -43.13 -15.21
N PRO A 246 -24.84 -42.86 -16.48
CA PRO A 246 -24.58 -41.58 -17.13
C PRO A 246 -25.26 -40.38 -16.47
N ASP A 247 -26.46 -40.58 -15.91
CA ASP A 247 -27.24 -39.53 -15.25
C ASP A 247 -26.55 -39.04 -13.96
N LEU A 248 -25.95 -39.97 -13.21
CA LEU A 248 -25.18 -39.64 -12.01
C LEU A 248 -23.91 -38.84 -12.36
N LYS A 249 -23.18 -39.27 -13.40
CA LYS A 249 -21.98 -38.55 -13.89
C LYS A 249 -22.35 -37.14 -14.35
N SER A 250 -23.45 -36.99 -15.09
CA SER A 250 -23.95 -35.70 -15.57
C SER A 250 -24.41 -34.80 -14.41
N SER A 251 -25.08 -35.36 -13.39
CA SER A 251 -25.49 -34.62 -12.20
C SER A 251 -24.29 -34.08 -11.41
N ILE A 252 -23.25 -34.88 -11.21
CA ILE A 252 -22.01 -34.46 -10.54
C ILE A 252 -21.32 -33.34 -11.33
N PHE A 253 -21.27 -33.43 -12.65
CA PHE A 253 -20.69 -32.39 -13.51
C PHE A 253 -21.48 -31.08 -13.42
N ASN A 254 -22.82 -31.15 -13.48
CA ASN A 254 -23.66 -29.96 -13.34
C ASN A 254 -23.49 -29.29 -11.97
N GLU A 255 -23.41 -30.08 -10.89
CA GLU A 255 -23.12 -29.54 -9.55
C GLU A 255 -21.74 -28.88 -9.49
N PHE A 256 -20.72 -29.45 -10.16
CA PHE A 256 -19.39 -28.84 -10.24
C PHE A 256 -19.41 -27.51 -10.99
N TYR A 257 -20.11 -27.42 -12.13
CA TYR A 257 -20.25 -26.18 -12.88
C TYR A 257 -21.01 -25.12 -12.08
N ASN A 258 -22.14 -25.50 -11.46
CA ASN A 258 -22.92 -24.60 -10.60
C ASN A 258 -22.12 -24.10 -9.40
N PHE A 259 -21.33 -24.98 -8.78
CA PHE A 259 -20.40 -24.63 -7.71
C PHE A 259 -19.37 -23.61 -8.18
N THR A 260 -18.70 -23.89 -9.30
CA THR A 260 -17.64 -23.04 -9.86
C THR A 260 -18.17 -21.67 -10.27
N GLU A 261 -19.32 -21.62 -10.95
CA GLU A 261 -19.96 -20.37 -11.39
C GLU A 261 -20.25 -19.44 -10.21
N LYS A 262 -20.68 -19.97 -9.06
CA LYS A 262 -20.91 -19.18 -7.83
C LYS A 262 -19.63 -18.50 -7.32
N TYR A 263 -18.48 -19.17 -7.40
CA TYR A 263 -17.20 -18.57 -7.00
C TYR A 263 -16.72 -17.55 -8.04
N GLN A 264 -16.90 -17.85 -9.32
CA GLN A 264 -16.53 -16.95 -10.41
C GLN A 264 -17.30 -15.62 -10.33
N LYS A 265 -18.63 -15.67 -10.14
CA LYS A 265 -19.45 -14.45 -9.96
C LYS A 265 -18.96 -13.61 -8.78
N LYS A 266 -18.70 -14.24 -7.63
CA LYS A 266 -18.17 -13.53 -6.44
C LYS A 266 -16.77 -12.95 -6.68
N LEU A 267 -15.91 -13.63 -7.44
CA LEU A 267 -14.59 -13.11 -7.79
C LEU A 267 -14.71 -11.89 -8.70
N GLN A 268 -15.61 -11.93 -9.68
CA GLN A 268 -15.90 -10.79 -10.55
C GLN A 268 -16.46 -9.60 -9.74
N ASP A 269 -17.35 -9.84 -8.78
CA ASP A 269 -17.85 -8.79 -7.88
C ASP A 269 -16.71 -8.12 -7.11
N PHE A 270 -15.75 -8.91 -6.59
CA PHE A 270 -14.56 -8.36 -5.92
C PHE A 270 -13.63 -7.63 -6.87
N ASP A 271 -13.46 -8.11 -8.11
CA ASP A 271 -12.64 -7.44 -9.12
C ASP A 271 -13.24 -6.08 -9.50
N LEU A 272 -14.55 -5.99 -9.68
CA LEU A 272 -15.27 -4.72 -9.90
C LEU A 272 -15.16 -3.79 -8.69
N GLN A 273 -15.30 -4.30 -7.46
CA GLN A 273 -15.11 -3.51 -6.24
C GLN A 273 -13.68 -2.96 -6.13
N LEU A 274 -12.67 -3.77 -6.46
CA LEU A 274 -11.27 -3.34 -6.45
C LEU A 274 -11.00 -2.26 -7.49
N GLU A 275 -11.56 -2.40 -8.68
CA GLU A 275 -11.44 -1.40 -9.74
C GLU A 275 -12.12 -0.08 -9.36
N ASP A 276 -13.32 -0.14 -8.76
CA ASP A 276 -14.04 1.04 -8.27
C ASP A 276 -13.25 1.77 -7.16
N ILE A 277 -12.71 1.04 -6.18
CA ILE A 277 -11.86 1.63 -5.13
C ILE A 277 -10.61 2.27 -5.76
N TYR A 278 -9.97 1.60 -6.72
CA TYR A 278 -8.78 2.10 -7.38
C TYR A 278 -9.04 3.39 -8.17
N ARG A 279 -10.20 3.50 -8.85
CA ARG A 279 -10.62 4.72 -9.56
C ARG A 279 -10.76 5.93 -8.64
N ASN A 280 -11.01 5.70 -7.35
CA ASN A 280 -11.12 6.76 -6.35
C ASN A 280 -9.76 7.22 -5.79
N PHE A 281 -8.65 6.60 -6.19
CA PHE A 281 -7.32 7.04 -5.77
C PHE A 281 -6.96 8.39 -6.42
N LEU A 282 -6.63 9.38 -5.59
CA LEU A 282 -6.28 10.74 -6.01
C LEU A 282 -4.76 10.95 -6.22
N LEU A 283 -3.97 9.89 -6.08
CA LEU A 283 -2.52 9.86 -6.27
C LEU A 283 -2.22 9.28 -7.66
N SER A 284 -1.18 9.79 -8.33
CA SER A 284 -0.64 9.11 -9.51
C SER A 284 -0.06 7.75 -9.13
N GLU A 285 0.29 6.92 -10.11
CA GLU A 285 0.90 5.61 -9.85
C GLU A 285 2.24 5.75 -9.10
N GLU A 286 3.05 6.74 -9.49
CA GLU A 286 4.32 7.05 -8.83
C GLU A 286 4.11 7.57 -7.41
N ASP A 287 3.16 8.49 -7.22
CA ASP A 287 2.79 8.99 -5.90
C ASP A 287 2.29 7.86 -4.99
N HIS A 288 1.51 6.93 -5.55
CA HIS A 288 0.99 5.77 -4.83
C HIS A 288 2.11 4.82 -4.43
N TRP A 289 3.09 4.60 -5.32
CA TRP A 289 4.28 3.82 -5.00
C TRP A 289 5.09 4.46 -3.87
N ILE A 290 5.33 5.77 -3.92
CA ILE A 290 6.01 6.51 -2.84
C ILE A 290 5.22 6.37 -1.54
N TYR A 291 3.89 6.49 -1.60
CA TYR A 291 3.02 6.33 -0.44
C TYR A 291 3.19 4.95 0.21
N GLN A 292 3.11 3.87 -0.59
CA GLN A 292 3.31 2.51 -0.11
C GLN A 292 4.73 2.27 0.42
N ALA A 293 5.74 2.76 -0.28
CA ALA A 293 7.14 2.62 0.12
C ALA A 293 7.40 3.30 1.47
N VAL A 294 6.87 4.52 1.67
CA VAL A 294 6.97 5.22 2.96
C VAL A 294 6.24 4.43 4.05
N LEU A 295 5.06 3.86 3.80
CA LEU A 295 4.42 3.03 4.83
C LEU A 295 5.23 1.77 5.15
N GLY A 296 5.84 1.14 4.15
CA GLY A 296 6.67 -0.06 4.32
C GLY A 296 7.93 0.18 5.15
N GLN A 297 8.52 1.37 5.07
CA GLN A 297 9.74 1.73 5.81
C GLN A 297 9.55 1.83 7.33
N TYR A 298 8.32 2.01 7.80
CA TYR A 298 8.04 2.27 9.22
C TYR A 298 7.41 1.01 9.84
N PRO A 299 8.09 0.37 10.80
CA PRO A 299 7.61 -0.85 11.47
C PRO A 299 6.23 -0.67 12.12
N GLY A 300 5.42 -1.72 12.10
CA GLY A 300 4.05 -1.71 12.63
C GLY A 300 3.96 -1.50 14.15
N ASP A 301 4.99 -1.91 14.89
CA ASP A 301 5.13 -1.82 16.34
C ASP A 301 5.65 -0.44 16.83
N LEU A 302 6.02 0.45 15.91
CA LEU A 302 6.56 1.76 16.25
C LEU A 302 5.49 2.66 16.90
N CYS A 303 5.79 3.18 18.10
CA CYS A 303 4.91 4.15 18.76
C CYS A 303 4.75 5.41 17.91
N GLY A 304 3.52 5.81 17.63
CA GLY A 304 3.23 6.99 16.81
C GLY A 304 3.57 6.80 15.32
N ARG A 305 3.71 5.56 14.83
CA ARG A 305 3.96 5.22 13.41
C ARG A 305 3.15 6.08 12.46
N ARG A 306 1.82 6.13 12.65
CA ARG A 306 0.91 6.90 11.78
C ARG A 306 1.30 8.38 11.69
N THR A 307 1.69 9.00 12.81
CA THR A 307 2.11 10.41 12.83
C THR A 307 3.41 10.61 12.08
N LEU A 308 4.38 9.71 12.24
CA LEU A 308 5.66 9.77 11.54
C LEU A 308 5.50 9.51 10.03
N CYS A 309 4.73 8.49 9.63
CA CYS A 309 4.41 8.25 8.23
C CYS A 309 3.74 9.46 7.59
N LEU A 310 2.71 10.03 8.23
CA LEU A 310 2.03 11.22 7.72
C LEU A 310 2.97 12.42 7.64
N ASP A 311 3.85 12.64 8.64
CA ASP A 311 4.86 13.71 8.56
C ASP A 311 5.79 13.51 7.36
N MET A 312 6.24 12.28 7.12
CA MET A 312 7.12 11.96 6.00
C MET A 312 6.41 12.12 4.65
N LEU A 313 5.18 11.63 4.53
CA LEU A 313 4.35 11.80 3.34
C LEU A 313 4.08 13.28 3.05
N GLN A 314 3.85 14.11 4.08
CA GLN A 314 3.70 15.56 3.90
C GLN A 314 5.00 16.24 3.42
N ARG A 315 6.18 15.67 3.70
CA ARG A 315 7.46 16.16 3.16
C ARG A 315 7.66 15.77 1.70
N TYR A 316 7.25 14.56 1.30
CA TYR A 316 7.28 14.11 -0.10
C TYR A 316 6.22 14.78 -0.97
N PHE A 317 5.05 15.09 -0.38
CA PHE A 317 3.92 15.71 -1.07
C PHE A 317 3.59 17.10 -0.49
N PRO A 318 4.47 18.11 -0.68
CA PRO A 318 4.25 19.45 -0.12
C PRO A 318 2.98 20.12 -0.68
N HIS A 319 2.52 19.68 -1.84
CA HIS A 319 1.31 20.20 -2.50
C HIS A 319 0.02 19.53 -2.03
N LYS A 320 0.09 18.42 -1.28
CA LYS A 320 -1.10 17.69 -0.83
C LYS A 320 -1.42 18.02 0.62
N SER A 321 -2.71 18.20 0.89
CA SER A 321 -3.16 18.46 2.26
C SER A 321 -3.05 17.19 3.11
N ARG A 322 -2.83 17.36 4.42
CA ARG A 322 -2.85 16.24 5.37
C ARG A 322 -4.16 15.47 5.31
N HIS A 323 -5.27 16.17 5.09
CA HIS A 323 -6.59 15.55 5.00
C HIS A 323 -6.69 14.63 3.78
N ALA A 324 -6.20 15.05 2.62
CA ALA A 324 -6.19 14.23 1.41
C ALA A 324 -5.38 12.93 1.61
N LEU A 325 -4.24 13.00 2.31
CA LEU A 325 -3.42 11.82 2.62
C LEU A 325 -4.14 10.84 3.56
N VAL A 326 -4.96 11.35 4.49
CA VAL A 326 -5.76 10.53 5.42
C VAL A 326 -6.99 9.94 4.72
N GLU A 327 -7.61 10.64 3.77
CA GLU A 327 -8.67 10.03 2.95
C GLU A 327 -8.09 8.92 2.07
N HIS A 328 -6.92 9.13 1.48
CA HIS A 328 -6.21 8.09 0.72
C HIS A 328 -5.88 6.85 1.56
N GLU A 329 -5.52 7.03 2.85
CA GLU A 329 -5.31 5.94 3.81
C GLU A 329 -6.56 5.04 3.89
N LYS A 330 -7.76 5.62 3.98
CA LYS A 330 -9.02 4.86 4.04
C LYS A 330 -9.27 4.05 2.78
N TYR A 331 -9.03 4.64 1.61
CA TYR A 331 -9.17 3.93 0.35
C TYR A 331 -8.16 2.80 0.22
N CYS A 332 -6.92 2.99 0.70
CA CYS A 332 -5.93 1.92 0.79
C CYS A 332 -6.40 0.79 1.70
N ASP A 333 -6.93 1.10 2.88
CA ASP A 333 -7.43 0.10 3.83
C ASP A 333 -8.58 -0.71 3.22
N GLN A 334 -9.53 -0.03 2.56
CA GLN A 334 -10.64 -0.68 1.84
C GLN A 334 -10.13 -1.57 0.71
N TYR A 335 -9.17 -1.09 -0.07
CA TYR A 335 -8.55 -1.84 -1.16
C TYR A 335 -7.84 -3.09 -0.64
N HIS A 336 -7.02 -2.95 0.40
CA HIS A 336 -6.31 -4.06 1.03
C HIS A 336 -7.29 -5.09 1.60
N PHE A 337 -8.36 -4.64 2.25
CA PHE A 337 -9.39 -5.52 2.77
C PHE A 337 -10.08 -6.30 1.65
N ALA A 338 -10.56 -5.63 0.59
CA ALA A 338 -11.20 -6.28 -0.55
C ALA A 338 -10.27 -7.27 -1.25
N ARG A 339 -8.99 -6.90 -1.42
CA ARG A 339 -7.96 -7.77 -2.00
C ARG A 339 -7.72 -9.01 -1.15
N GLU A 340 -7.72 -8.87 0.17
CA GLU A 340 -7.58 -9.98 1.09
C GLU A 340 -8.81 -10.90 1.06
N GLN A 341 -10.03 -10.34 1.03
CA GLN A 341 -11.26 -11.13 0.87
C GLN A 341 -11.24 -11.94 -0.43
N ARG A 342 -10.78 -11.33 -1.52
CA ARG A 342 -10.57 -12.03 -2.80
C ARG A 342 -9.56 -13.18 -2.66
N ARG A 343 -8.43 -12.95 -1.99
CA ARG A 343 -7.41 -13.99 -1.74
C ARG A 343 -7.99 -15.17 -0.94
N ILE A 344 -8.73 -14.88 0.12
CA ILE A 344 -9.42 -15.87 0.95
C ILE A 344 -10.43 -16.66 0.12
N LEU A 345 -11.19 -16.00 -0.75
CA LEU A 345 -12.17 -16.65 -1.63
C LEU A 345 -11.50 -17.66 -2.58
N ILE A 346 -10.37 -17.30 -3.18
CA ILE A 346 -9.58 -18.21 -4.04
C ILE A 346 -9.06 -19.40 -3.24
N SER A 347 -8.53 -19.17 -2.03
CA SER A 347 -8.08 -20.24 -1.14
C SER A 347 -9.22 -21.19 -0.77
N ASN A 348 -10.39 -20.64 -0.44
CA ASN A 348 -11.59 -21.42 -0.13
C ASN A 348 -12.09 -22.22 -1.34
N TRP A 349 -12.09 -21.63 -2.53
CA TRP A 349 -12.41 -22.35 -3.77
C TRP A 349 -11.47 -23.54 -3.97
N ASN A 350 -10.16 -23.34 -3.85
CA ASN A 350 -9.17 -24.41 -3.99
C ASN A 350 -9.41 -25.56 -2.99
N LYS A 351 -9.71 -25.23 -1.73
CA LYS A 351 -10.03 -26.23 -0.71
C LYS A 351 -11.32 -26.99 -1.05
N ASN A 352 -12.41 -26.26 -1.30
CA ASN A 352 -13.72 -26.84 -1.56
C ASN A 352 -13.74 -27.64 -2.87
N ARG A 353 -12.96 -27.24 -3.88
CA ARG A 353 -12.75 -27.99 -5.12
C ARG A 353 -12.13 -29.35 -4.84
N ARG A 354 -11.06 -29.42 -4.03
CA ARG A 354 -10.44 -30.70 -3.64
C ARG A 354 -11.44 -31.59 -2.90
N ASP A 355 -12.16 -31.03 -1.92
CA ASP A 355 -13.15 -31.77 -1.13
C ASP A 355 -14.30 -32.29 -2.02
N PHE A 356 -14.75 -31.48 -2.98
CA PHE A 356 -15.77 -31.87 -3.96
C PHE A 356 -15.29 -33.04 -4.82
N ILE A 357 -14.09 -32.93 -5.40
CA ILE A 357 -13.51 -33.98 -6.26
C ILE A 357 -13.40 -35.29 -5.47
N GLN A 358 -12.87 -35.24 -4.25
CA GLN A 358 -12.74 -36.44 -3.41
C GLN A 358 -14.09 -37.12 -3.16
N LYS A 359 -15.14 -36.35 -2.85
CA LYS A 359 -16.49 -36.89 -2.65
C LYS A 359 -17.08 -37.46 -3.95
N ALA A 360 -16.94 -36.73 -5.05
CA ALA A 360 -17.44 -37.16 -6.35
C ALA A 360 -16.77 -38.46 -6.82
N VAL A 361 -15.45 -38.58 -6.68
CA VAL A 361 -14.70 -39.81 -6.97
C VAL A 361 -15.20 -40.98 -6.11
N LEU A 362 -15.39 -40.75 -4.80
CA LEU A 362 -15.91 -41.77 -3.89
C LEU A 362 -17.31 -42.25 -4.30
N THR A 363 -18.23 -41.32 -4.56
CA THR A 363 -19.61 -41.64 -4.99
C THR A 363 -19.64 -42.39 -6.32
N LEU A 364 -18.79 -42.01 -7.27
CA LEU A 364 -18.67 -42.74 -8.54
C LEU A 364 -18.12 -44.15 -8.34
N ALA A 365 -17.11 -44.33 -7.48
CA ALA A 365 -16.57 -45.63 -7.14
C ALA A 365 -17.60 -46.54 -6.46
N GLU A 366 -18.37 -46.00 -5.51
CA GLU A 366 -19.47 -46.71 -4.85
C GLU A 366 -20.56 -47.15 -5.85
N ALA A 367 -20.91 -46.27 -6.79
CA ALA A 367 -21.87 -46.59 -7.85
C ALA A 367 -21.35 -47.69 -8.79
N CYS A 368 -20.07 -47.67 -9.15
CA CYS A 368 -19.44 -48.74 -9.93
C CYS A 368 -19.49 -50.09 -9.18
N ALA A 369 -19.12 -50.10 -7.90
CA ALA A 369 -19.17 -51.32 -7.08
C ALA A 369 -20.60 -51.86 -6.93
N ALA A 370 -21.59 -50.97 -6.73
CA ALA A 370 -23.00 -51.36 -6.69
C ALA A 370 -23.44 -51.99 -8.03
N HIS A 371 -23.07 -51.40 -9.16
CA HIS A 371 -23.39 -51.95 -10.48
C HIS A 371 -22.75 -53.32 -10.72
N GLU A 372 -21.49 -53.51 -10.32
CA GLU A 372 -20.79 -54.78 -10.43
C GLU A 372 -21.48 -55.89 -9.61
N THR A 373 -21.89 -55.57 -8.38
CA THR A 373 -22.64 -56.53 -7.53
C THR A 373 -24.02 -56.84 -8.08
N GLU A 374 -24.76 -55.84 -8.59
CA GLU A 374 -26.04 -56.05 -9.26
C GLU A 374 -25.89 -56.91 -10.52
N SER A 375 -24.86 -56.66 -11.32
CA SER A 375 -24.55 -57.43 -12.54
C SER A 375 -24.19 -58.89 -12.22
N ALA A 376 -23.42 -59.12 -11.15
CA ALA A 376 -23.14 -60.47 -10.66
C ALA A 376 -24.42 -61.19 -10.21
N LEU A 377 -25.26 -60.55 -9.39
CA LEU A 377 -26.54 -61.11 -8.96
C LEU A 377 -27.49 -61.40 -10.14
N ALA A 378 -27.51 -60.54 -11.15
CA ALA A 378 -28.30 -60.75 -12.35
C ALA A 378 -27.82 -61.97 -13.16
N LYS A 379 -26.49 -62.15 -13.27
CA LYS A 379 -25.89 -63.35 -13.90
C LYS A 379 -26.24 -64.62 -13.13
N ASP A 380 -26.13 -64.60 -11.79
CA ASP A 380 -26.46 -65.75 -10.95
C ASP A 380 -27.95 -66.11 -11.05
N ARG A 381 -28.84 -65.10 -11.03
CA ARG A 381 -30.29 -65.31 -11.25
C ARG A 381 -30.57 -65.92 -12.61
N LYS A 382 -29.88 -65.47 -13.66
CA LYS A 382 -30.03 -66.04 -15.02
C LYS A 382 -29.58 -67.51 -15.06
N GLN A 383 -28.43 -67.84 -14.47
CA GLN A 383 -27.95 -69.22 -14.37
C GLN A 383 -28.93 -70.11 -13.58
N GLN A 384 -29.47 -69.61 -12.46
CA GLN A 384 -30.50 -70.33 -11.70
C GLN A 384 -31.77 -70.56 -12.52
N GLN A 385 -32.22 -69.57 -13.30
CA GLN A 385 -33.37 -69.73 -14.17
C GLN A 385 -33.14 -70.77 -15.27
N GLU A 386 -31.95 -70.78 -15.88
CA GLU A 386 -31.54 -71.77 -16.89
C GLU A 386 -31.50 -73.19 -16.29
N LEU A 387 -30.88 -73.36 -15.11
CA LEU A 387 -30.87 -74.63 -14.39
C LEU A 387 -32.28 -75.11 -14.03
N CYS A 388 -33.14 -74.22 -13.52
CA CYS A 388 -34.53 -74.55 -13.23
C CYS A 388 -35.31 -74.96 -14.49
N ALA A 389 -35.05 -74.30 -15.64
CA ALA A 389 -35.67 -74.65 -16.91
C ALA A 389 -35.21 -76.04 -17.41
N ASP A 390 -33.91 -76.34 -17.32
CA ASP A 390 -33.34 -77.65 -17.68
C ASP A 390 -33.87 -78.76 -16.78
N LEU A 391 -33.87 -78.56 -15.46
CA LEU A 391 -34.45 -79.51 -14.51
C LEU A 391 -35.94 -79.74 -14.80
N LYS A 392 -36.72 -78.68 -15.10
CA LYS A 392 -38.13 -78.80 -15.45
C LYS A 392 -38.35 -79.54 -16.78
N ALA A 393 -37.44 -79.44 -17.73
CA ALA A 393 -37.47 -80.21 -18.98
C ALA A 393 -37.19 -81.69 -18.71
N LYS A 394 -36.13 -82.00 -17.95
CA LYS A 394 -35.78 -83.37 -17.54
C LYS A 394 -36.90 -84.05 -16.76
N VAL A 395 -37.53 -83.36 -15.82
CA VAL A 395 -38.67 -83.88 -15.04
C VAL A 395 -39.88 -84.18 -15.94
N ARG A 396 -40.17 -83.33 -16.94
CA ARG A 396 -41.24 -83.59 -17.92
C ARG A 396 -40.96 -84.84 -18.76
N CYS A 397 -39.73 -85.01 -19.26
CA CYS A 397 -39.35 -86.22 -20.00
C CYS A 397 -39.45 -87.50 -19.16
N PHE A 398 -39.15 -87.43 -17.86
CA PHE A 398 -39.35 -88.55 -16.93
C PHE A 398 -40.84 -88.87 -16.69
N ALA A 399 -41.69 -87.85 -16.57
CA ALA A 399 -43.14 -88.03 -16.36
C ALA A 399 -43.86 -88.62 -17.59
N GLU A 400 -43.32 -88.44 -18.79
CA GLU A 400 -43.86 -88.94 -20.07
C GLU A 400 -43.35 -90.36 -20.44
N GLY A 401 -42.50 -90.98 -19.63
CA GLY A 401 -42.16 -92.41 -19.76
C GLY A 401 -41.09 -92.78 -20.79
N ILE A 402 -40.10 -91.91 -21.06
CA ILE A 402 -38.99 -92.21 -21.99
C ILE A 402 -37.88 -93.02 -21.26
N PRO A 403 -37.40 -94.17 -21.78
CA PRO A 403 -36.44 -95.02 -21.07
C PRO A 403 -35.03 -94.41 -20.95
N VAL A 404 -34.37 -94.69 -19.81
CA VAL A 404 -33.12 -94.13 -19.28
C VAL A 404 -31.86 -94.36 -20.17
N PHE A 405 -31.96 -95.04 -21.32
CA PHE A 405 -30.78 -95.38 -22.14
C PHE A 405 -30.27 -94.28 -23.09
N ALA A 406 -30.98 -93.16 -23.24
CA ALA A 406 -30.55 -92.04 -24.09
C ALA A 406 -29.66 -90.99 -23.38
N TRP A 407 -29.31 -91.19 -22.11
CA TRP A 407 -28.67 -90.17 -21.27
C TRP A 407 -27.13 -90.04 -21.41
N VAL A 408 -26.48 -90.83 -22.28
CA VAL A 408 -25.00 -90.88 -22.38
C VAL A 408 -24.42 -90.09 -23.57
N PHE A 409 -25.23 -89.59 -24.50
CA PHE A 409 -24.74 -88.82 -25.65
C PHE A 409 -25.62 -87.60 -25.97
N ILE A 410 -25.72 -86.65 -25.02
CA ILE A 410 -25.99 -85.23 -25.32
C ILE A 410 -25.17 -84.39 -24.36
#